data_AF-A0A1I8NWA0-F1
#
_entry.id   AF-A0A1I8NWA0-F1
#
_cell.length_a   1.000
_cell.length_b   1.000
_cell.length_c   1.000
_cell.angle_alpha   90.00
_cell.angle_beta   90.00
_cell.angle_gamma   90.00
#
_symmetry.space_group_name_H-M   'P 1'
#
loop_
_entity.id
_entity.type
_entity.pdbx_description
1 polymer ?
#
loop_
_entity_poly.entity_id
_entity_poly.type
_entity_poly.pdbx_seq_one_letter_code
_entity_poly.pdbx_strand_id
1 'polypeptide(L)'
;MKTIFAIFALCLVAANAGAIDNAAINYEGMVDDVLAEMGQIAKDAAVALQHGVEEIVMDPLHQVEEAVENIEARRPESEECVAAQDEKVAATVDTMHQDMGVCGVIAAKTSAEIMSDISAATQQLVFGGYDVVSTYRRCQRYTNSVLKNSCYARLTIKATLYMTNARKSIKTIRKSTNERIPAAIADADACTHTAAEVAIHELDNVHATIDSCIAKY
;
A
#
# COMPACT_ATOMS: atom_id res chain seq x y z
N MET A 1 -29.61 7.10 29.13
CA MET A 1 -30.81 7.97 29.01
C MET A 1 -30.56 9.48 29.17
N LYS A 2 -29.40 9.94 29.69
CA LYS A 2 -29.05 11.38 29.75
C LYS A 2 -28.51 11.98 28.45
N THR A 3 -27.93 11.18 27.56
CA THR A 3 -27.33 11.62 26.30
C THR A 3 -28.34 11.89 25.18
N ILE A 4 -29.51 11.24 25.23
CA ILE A 4 -30.58 11.41 24.23
C ILE A 4 -31.31 12.76 24.43
N PHE A 5 -31.44 13.21 25.69
CA PHE A 5 -32.02 14.52 26.01
C PHE A 5 -31.13 15.70 25.58
N ALA A 6 -29.80 15.53 25.52
CA ALA A 6 -28.89 16.59 25.07
C ALA A 6 -29.01 16.85 23.54
N ILE A 7 -29.33 15.83 22.75
CA ILE A 7 -29.49 15.97 21.28
C ILE A 7 -30.84 16.63 20.95
N PHE A 8 -31.91 16.30 21.69
CA PHE A 8 -33.20 16.97 21.53
C PHE A 8 -33.18 18.43 22.02
N ALA A 9 -32.37 18.75 23.04
CA ALA A 9 -32.20 20.13 23.51
C ALA A 9 -31.49 21.02 22.47
N LEU A 10 -30.58 20.48 21.65
CA LEU A 10 -29.90 21.23 20.58
C LEU A 10 -30.83 21.53 19.38
N CYS A 11 -31.85 20.71 19.14
CA CYS A 11 -32.83 20.96 18.09
C CYS A 11 -33.96 21.91 18.51
N LEU A 12 -34.24 22.08 19.81
CA LEU A 12 -35.32 22.94 20.31
C LEU A 12 -34.95 24.43 20.40
N VAL A 13 -33.66 24.79 20.36
CA VAL A 13 -33.22 26.20 20.31
C VAL A 13 -33.40 26.81 18.91
N ALA A 14 -33.64 25.99 17.88
CA ALA A 14 -33.87 26.46 16.50
C ALA A 14 -35.27 27.08 16.27
N ALA A 15 -36.16 27.08 17.26
CA ALA A 15 -37.49 27.69 17.15
C ALA A 15 -37.50 29.20 17.46
N ASN A 16 -36.43 29.76 18.02
CA ASN A 16 -36.31 31.20 18.22
C ASN A 16 -35.42 31.79 17.14
N ALA A 17 -36.04 32.63 16.30
CA ALA A 17 -35.40 33.44 15.29
C ALA A 17 -34.32 34.35 15.90
N GLY A 18 -33.11 33.84 15.99
CA GLY A 18 -31.90 34.57 16.37
C GLY A 18 -30.75 33.88 15.67
N ALA A 19 -29.99 34.65 14.91
CA ALA A 19 -28.93 34.19 14.02
C ALA A 19 -28.11 33.06 14.66
N ILE A 20 -28.13 31.88 14.04
CA ILE A 20 -27.02 30.94 14.18
C ILE A 20 -25.84 31.71 13.60
N ASP A 21 -25.00 32.21 14.48
CA ASP A 21 -23.71 32.77 14.11
C ASP A 21 -22.92 31.62 13.51
N ASN A 22 -23.05 31.47 12.19
CA ASN A 22 -22.32 30.50 11.42
C ASN A 22 -20.86 30.96 11.49
N ALA A 23 -20.12 30.46 12.48
CA ALA A 23 -18.66 30.41 12.39
C ALA A 23 -18.35 29.99 10.95
N ALA A 24 -17.57 30.79 10.22
CA ALA A 24 -17.39 30.63 8.78
C ALA A 24 -16.68 29.29 8.50
N ILE A 25 -17.43 28.20 8.40
CA ILE A 25 -16.90 26.88 8.09
C ILE A 25 -16.44 26.92 6.63
N ASN A 26 -15.14 26.75 6.42
CA ASN A 26 -14.57 26.62 5.09
C ASN A 26 -14.81 25.20 4.56
N TYR A 27 -15.99 24.96 3.97
CA TYR A 27 -16.36 23.65 3.43
C TYR A 27 -15.48 23.21 2.24
N GLU A 28 -14.98 24.16 1.44
CA GLU A 28 -14.06 23.84 0.33
C GLU A 28 -12.71 23.39 0.88
N GLY A 29 -12.11 24.17 1.79
CA GLY A 29 -10.84 23.78 2.44
C GLY A 29 -10.93 22.47 3.22
N MET A 30 -12.06 22.21 3.88
CA MET A 30 -12.31 20.94 4.57
C MET A 30 -12.26 19.73 3.61
N VAL A 31 -12.82 19.87 2.39
CA VAL A 31 -12.77 18.81 1.38
C VAL A 31 -11.36 18.68 0.80
N ASP A 32 -10.70 19.81 0.54
CA ASP A 32 -9.33 19.83 0.03
C ASP A 32 -8.36 19.15 0.99
N ASP A 33 -8.47 19.41 2.30
CA ASP A 33 -7.65 18.78 3.34
C ASP A 33 -7.80 17.25 3.35
N VAL A 34 -9.03 16.75 3.25
CA VAL A 34 -9.32 15.30 3.21
C VAL A 34 -8.73 14.68 1.94
N LEU A 35 -8.85 15.34 0.79
CA LEU A 35 -8.30 14.85 -0.47
C LEU A 35 -6.77 14.88 -0.48
N ALA A 36 -6.16 15.91 0.13
CA ALA A 36 -4.71 16.01 0.28
C ALA A 36 -4.17 14.90 1.19
N GLU A 37 -4.79 14.65 2.34
CA GLU A 37 -4.38 13.56 3.23
C GLU A 37 -4.47 12.19 2.53
N MET A 38 -5.55 11.95 1.78
CA MET A 38 -5.71 10.72 0.99
C MET A 38 -4.66 10.57 -0.11
N GLY A 39 -4.34 11.67 -0.81
CA GLY A 39 -3.27 11.69 -1.82
C GLY A 39 -1.92 11.35 -1.22
N GLN A 40 -1.63 11.86 -0.01
CA GLN A 40 -0.40 11.54 0.70
C GLN A 40 -0.34 10.06 1.10
N ILE A 41 -1.43 9.50 1.64
CA ILE A 41 -1.49 8.08 2.01
C ILE A 41 -1.25 7.17 0.79
N ALA A 42 -1.85 7.51 -0.36
CA ALA A 42 -1.64 6.76 -1.59
C ALA A 42 -0.17 6.81 -2.04
N LYS A 43 0.46 7.98 -1.95
CA LYS A 43 1.88 8.17 -2.29
C LYS A 43 2.79 7.37 -1.35
N ASP A 44 2.57 7.45 -0.05
CA ASP A 44 3.38 6.72 0.95
C ASP A 44 3.26 5.21 0.76
N ALA A 45 2.04 4.72 0.49
CA ALA A 45 1.80 3.31 0.18
C ALA A 45 2.54 2.86 -1.10
N ALA A 46 2.54 3.68 -2.15
CA ALA A 46 3.28 3.38 -3.38
C ALA A 46 4.80 3.34 -3.16
N VAL A 47 5.35 4.29 -2.40
CA VAL A 47 6.79 4.33 -2.07
C VAL A 47 7.20 3.11 -1.25
N ALA A 48 6.40 2.74 -0.25
CA ALA A 48 6.68 1.57 0.58
C ALA A 48 6.68 0.27 -0.23
N LEU A 49 5.72 0.10 -1.15
CA LEU A 49 5.68 -1.04 -2.06
C LEU A 49 6.86 -1.07 -3.02
N GLN A 50 7.27 0.09 -3.55
CA GLN A 50 8.42 0.17 -4.44
C GLN A 50 9.71 -0.22 -3.73
N HIS A 51 9.94 0.30 -2.53
CA HIS A 51 11.15 -0.01 -1.76
C HIS A 51 11.23 -1.50 -1.40
N GLY A 52 10.09 -2.10 -1.02
CA GLY A 52 10.02 -3.54 -0.76
C GLY A 52 10.46 -4.37 -1.97
N VAL A 53 10.05 -4.02 -3.19
CA VAL A 53 10.44 -4.79 -4.39
C VAL A 53 11.95 -4.80 -4.61
N GLU A 54 12.65 -3.70 -4.33
CA GLU A 54 14.10 -3.60 -4.54
C GLU A 54 14.85 -4.55 -3.58
N GLU A 55 14.54 -4.53 -2.29
CA GLU A 55 15.16 -5.37 -1.26
C GLU A 55 14.81 -6.86 -1.43
N ILE A 56 13.52 -7.17 -1.69
CA ILE A 56 13.01 -8.55 -1.81
C ILE A 56 13.61 -9.30 -3.01
N VAL A 57 13.92 -8.59 -4.10
CA VAL A 57 14.31 -9.22 -5.37
C VAL A 57 15.82 -9.13 -5.58
N MET A 58 16.45 -7.98 -5.33
CA MET A 58 17.85 -7.78 -5.69
C MET A 58 18.80 -8.51 -4.74
N ASP A 59 18.53 -8.48 -3.43
CA ASP A 59 19.45 -9.06 -2.44
C ASP A 59 19.56 -10.60 -2.59
N PRO A 60 18.45 -11.37 -2.73
CA PRO A 60 18.55 -12.82 -2.91
C PRO A 60 19.19 -13.21 -4.25
N LEU A 61 18.99 -12.40 -5.30
CA LEU A 61 19.66 -12.59 -6.59
C LEU A 61 21.18 -12.42 -6.45
N HIS A 62 21.62 -11.37 -5.77
CA HIS A 62 23.05 -11.10 -5.60
C HIS A 62 23.78 -12.21 -4.82
N GLN A 63 23.13 -12.78 -3.80
CA GLN A 63 23.69 -13.90 -3.04
C GLN A 63 23.88 -15.15 -3.91
N VAL A 64 22.93 -15.44 -4.80
CA VAL A 64 23.04 -16.56 -5.75
C VAL A 64 24.07 -16.26 -6.85
N GLU A 65 24.13 -15.02 -7.34
CA GLU A 65 25.17 -14.58 -8.29
C GLU A 65 26.57 -14.78 -7.69
N GLU A 66 26.80 -14.38 -6.43
CA GLU A 66 28.08 -14.59 -5.73
C GLU A 66 28.43 -16.08 -5.61
N ALA A 67 27.44 -16.95 -5.32
CA ALA A 67 27.65 -18.39 -5.28
C ALA A 67 28.03 -18.97 -6.66
N VAL A 68 27.41 -18.48 -7.74
CA VAL A 68 27.77 -18.86 -9.12
C VAL A 68 29.17 -18.35 -9.48
N GLU A 69 29.50 -17.10 -9.14
CA GLU A 69 30.82 -16.52 -9.37
C GLU A 69 31.91 -17.30 -8.64
N ASN A 70 31.64 -17.78 -7.42
CA ASN A 70 32.56 -18.63 -6.68
C ASN A 70 32.83 -19.98 -7.38
N ILE A 71 31.82 -20.57 -8.02
CA ILE A 71 32.00 -21.77 -8.85
C ILE A 71 32.83 -21.45 -10.09
N GLU A 72 32.50 -20.38 -10.81
CA GLU A 72 33.20 -19.95 -12.02
C GLU A 72 34.66 -19.55 -11.75
N ALA A 73 34.96 -19.02 -10.56
CA ALA A 73 36.32 -18.71 -10.12
C ALA A 73 37.22 -19.96 -10.07
N ARG A 74 36.66 -21.18 -10.02
CA ARG A 74 37.41 -22.44 -10.08
C ARG A 74 37.72 -22.88 -11.51
N ARG A 75 37.10 -22.29 -12.54
CA ARG A 75 37.30 -22.67 -13.95
C ARG A 75 38.76 -22.56 -14.41
N PRO A 76 39.56 -21.55 -13.98
CA PRO A 76 40.99 -21.50 -14.29
C PRO A 76 41.81 -22.65 -13.68
N GLU A 77 41.33 -23.29 -12.61
CA GLU A 77 41.99 -24.45 -11.99
C GLU A 77 41.68 -25.75 -12.74
N SER A 78 40.44 -25.93 -13.20
CA SER A 78 40.04 -27.05 -14.05
C SER A 78 38.76 -26.75 -14.83
N GLU A 79 38.91 -26.45 -16.11
CA GLU A 79 37.78 -26.19 -17.01
C GLU A 79 36.87 -27.41 -17.15
N GLU A 80 37.44 -28.62 -17.20
CA GLU A 80 36.69 -29.87 -17.36
C GLU A 80 35.78 -30.16 -16.15
N CYS A 81 36.29 -29.96 -14.93
CA CYS A 81 35.52 -30.20 -13.71
C CYS A 81 34.37 -29.21 -13.55
N VAL A 82 34.58 -27.93 -13.90
CA VAL A 82 33.52 -26.90 -13.84
C VAL A 82 32.50 -27.13 -14.95
N ALA A 83 32.95 -27.31 -16.20
CA ALA A 83 32.07 -27.51 -17.35
C ALA A 83 31.15 -28.74 -17.19
N ALA A 84 31.60 -29.79 -16.50
CA ALA A 84 30.79 -30.96 -16.19
C ALA A 84 29.60 -30.66 -15.25
N GLN A 85 29.62 -29.53 -14.55
CA GLN A 85 28.56 -29.08 -13.64
C GLN A 85 27.72 -27.91 -14.17
N ASP A 86 28.09 -27.31 -15.31
CA ASP A 86 27.41 -26.13 -15.88
C ASP A 86 25.89 -26.34 -16.04
N GLU A 87 25.45 -27.52 -16.50
CA GLU A 87 24.02 -27.83 -16.63
C GLU A 87 23.31 -27.84 -15.27
N LYS A 88 23.98 -28.31 -14.21
CA LYS A 88 23.42 -28.35 -12.86
C LYS A 88 23.37 -26.96 -12.23
N VAL A 89 24.38 -26.12 -12.47
CA VAL A 89 24.36 -24.70 -12.08
C VAL A 89 23.21 -23.98 -12.77
N ALA A 90 23.10 -24.11 -14.09
CA ALA A 90 22.02 -23.50 -14.87
C ALA A 90 20.63 -23.94 -14.40
N ALA A 91 20.42 -25.24 -14.18
CA ALA A 91 19.14 -25.77 -13.69
C ALA A 91 18.79 -25.25 -12.28
N THR A 92 19.79 -25.05 -11.41
CA THR A 92 19.60 -24.52 -10.05
C THR A 92 19.18 -23.05 -10.10
N VAL A 93 19.85 -22.24 -10.91
CA VAL A 93 19.51 -20.82 -11.12
C VAL A 93 18.13 -20.67 -11.78
N ASP A 94 17.81 -21.48 -12.78
CA ASP A 94 16.51 -21.47 -13.44
C ASP A 94 15.36 -21.82 -12.48
N THR A 95 15.57 -22.81 -11.60
CA THR A 95 14.58 -23.20 -10.58
C THR A 95 14.37 -22.07 -9.58
N MET A 96 15.44 -21.44 -9.11
CA MET A 96 15.39 -20.29 -8.22
C MET A 96 14.62 -19.12 -8.85
N HIS A 97 14.86 -18.80 -10.12
CA HIS A 97 14.09 -17.78 -10.84
C HIS A 97 12.60 -18.12 -10.95
N GLN A 98 12.24 -19.39 -11.17
CA GLN A 98 10.83 -19.81 -11.20
C GLN A 98 10.17 -19.61 -9.83
N ASP A 99 10.83 -20.02 -8.75
CA ASP A 99 10.32 -19.90 -7.39
C ASP A 99 10.18 -18.43 -6.97
N MET A 100 11.18 -17.60 -7.25
CA MET A 100 11.09 -16.14 -7.07
C MET A 100 9.94 -15.53 -7.89
N GLY A 101 9.69 -16.03 -9.10
CA GLY A 101 8.56 -15.61 -9.94
C GLY A 101 7.21 -15.89 -9.26
N VAL A 102 7.06 -17.05 -8.60
CA VAL A 102 5.86 -17.39 -7.82
C VAL A 102 5.70 -16.45 -6.62
N CYS A 103 6.78 -16.18 -5.88
CA CYS A 103 6.78 -15.23 -4.77
C CYS A 103 6.34 -13.82 -5.23
N GLY A 104 6.85 -13.37 -6.38
CA GLY A 104 6.53 -12.07 -6.98
C GLY A 104 5.05 -11.94 -7.36
N VAL A 105 4.41 -13.00 -7.84
CA VAL A 105 2.96 -12.98 -8.16
C VAL A 105 2.10 -12.77 -6.91
N ILE A 106 2.45 -13.39 -5.78
CA ILE A 106 1.73 -13.24 -4.51
C ILE A 106 1.88 -11.81 -3.98
N ALA A 107 3.10 -11.27 -4.01
CA ALA A 107 3.39 -9.89 -3.63
C ALA A 107 2.61 -8.89 -4.51
N ALA A 108 2.63 -9.09 -5.83
CA ALA A 108 1.93 -8.25 -6.79
C ALA A 108 0.41 -8.28 -6.59
N LYS A 109 -0.16 -9.46 -6.32
CA LYS A 109 -1.60 -9.61 -6.04
C LYS A 109 -1.98 -8.82 -4.79
N THR A 110 -1.25 -8.98 -3.69
CA THR A 110 -1.53 -8.29 -2.42
C THR A 110 -1.38 -6.77 -2.57
N SER A 111 -0.36 -6.33 -3.30
CA SER A 111 -0.14 -4.92 -3.65
C SER A 111 -1.31 -4.35 -4.45
N ALA A 112 -1.82 -5.10 -5.44
CA ALA A 112 -2.95 -4.69 -6.25
C ALA A 112 -4.25 -4.58 -5.43
N GLU A 113 -4.48 -5.50 -4.49
CA GLU A 113 -5.62 -5.42 -3.57
C GLU A 113 -5.56 -4.15 -2.70
N ILE A 114 -4.38 -3.82 -2.14
CA ILE A 114 -4.19 -2.61 -1.32
C ILE A 114 -4.45 -1.33 -2.15
N MET A 115 -3.90 -1.27 -3.37
CA MET A 115 -4.12 -0.13 -4.26
C MET A 115 -5.59 -0.01 -4.71
N SER A 116 -6.28 -1.14 -4.89
CA SER A 116 -7.71 -1.17 -5.18
C SER A 116 -8.53 -0.58 -4.03
N ASP A 117 -8.23 -0.98 -2.79
CA ASP A 117 -8.89 -0.46 -1.58
C ASP A 117 -8.69 1.06 -1.43
N ILE A 118 -7.45 1.54 -1.65
CA ILE A 118 -7.12 2.97 -1.63
C ILE A 118 -7.89 3.71 -2.72
N SER A 119 -7.93 3.17 -3.94
CA SER A 119 -8.64 3.77 -5.07
C SER A 119 -10.15 3.87 -4.81
N ALA A 120 -10.78 2.79 -4.35
CA ALA A 120 -12.20 2.76 -4.03
C ALA A 120 -12.56 3.79 -2.95
N ALA A 121 -11.77 3.87 -1.89
CA ALA A 121 -12.00 4.85 -0.83
C ALA A 121 -11.76 6.29 -1.30
N THR A 122 -10.74 6.52 -2.12
CA THR A 122 -10.47 7.84 -2.70
C THR A 122 -11.64 8.30 -3.57
N GLN A 123 -12.16 7.43 -4.44
CA GLN A 123 -13.34 7.74 -5.25
C GLN A 123 -14.54 8.11 -4.38
N GLN A 124 -14.82 7.35 -3.33
CA GLN A 124 -15.91 7.66 -2.40
C GLN A 124 -15.75 9.05 -1.75
N LEU A 125 -14.53 9.43 -1.39
CA LEU A 125 -14.24 10.74 -0.79
C LEU A 125 -14.29 11.88 -1.79
N VAL A 126 -13.86 11.65 -3.03
CA VAL A 126 -14.00 12.63 -4.12
C VAL A 126 -15.48 12.90 -4.41
N PHE A 127 -16.28 11.84 -4.58
CA PHE A 127 -17.72 12.00 -4.83
C PHE A 127 -18.44 12.66 -3.65
N GLY A 128 -18.12 12.25 -2.41
CA GLY A 128 -18.68 12.87 -1.21
C GLY A 128 -18.29 14.35 -1.07
N GLY A 129 -17.03 14.68 -1.34
CA GLY A 129 -16.51 16.05 -1.31
C GLY A 129 -17.19 16.92 -2.37
N TYR A 130 -17.35 16.39 -3.59
CA TYR A 130 -18.09 17.07 -4.66
C TYR A 130 -19.54 17.39 -4.25
N ASP A 131 -20.25 16.46 -3.62
CA ASP A 131 -21.62 16.72 -3.15
C ASP A 131 -21.67 17.82 -2.07
N VAL A 132 -20.71 17.85 -1.15
CA VAL A 132 -20.58 18.92 -0.14
C VAL A 132 -20.30 20.27 -0.80
N VAL A 133 -19.28 20.38 -1.67
CA VAL A 133 -18.90 21.63 -2.33
C VAL A 133 -20.00 22.14 -3.25
N SER A 134 -20.61 21.26 -4.04
CA SER A 134 -21.71 21.63 -4.94
C SER A 134 -22.95 22.10 -4.16
N THR A 135 -23.26 21.45 -3.02
CA THR A 135 -24.33 21.89 -2.11
C THR A 135 -23.99 23.25 -1.49
N TYR A 136 -22.76 23.47 -1.05
CA TYR A 136 -22.29 24.74 -0.51
C TYR A 136 -22.46 25.89 -1.51
N ARG A 137 -21.95 25.71 -2.74
CA ARG A 137 -22.10 26.68 -3.83
C ARG A 137 -23.57 26.94 -4.17
N ARG A 138 -24.44 25.93 -4.07
CA ARG A 138 -25.89 26.11 -4.23
C ARG A 138 -26.48 26.96 -3.10
N CYS A 139 -26.11 26.71 -1.85
CA CYS A 139 -26.59 27.49 -0.70
C CYS A 139 -26.16 28.95 -0.77
N GLN A 140 -24.95 29.24 -1.26
CA GLN A 140 -24.47 30.60 -1.46
C GLN A 140 -25.30 31.40 -2.47
N ARG A 141 -25.87 30.75 -3.49
CA ARG A 141 -26.68 31.40 -4.54
C ARG A 141 -28.10 31.78 -4.07
N TYR A 142 -28.59 31.24 -2.95
CA TYR A 142 -29.91 31.60 -2.45
C TYR A 142 -29.91 33.01 -1.86
N THR A 143 -30.80 33.86 -2.38
CA THR A 143 -31.03 35.23 -1.88
C THR A 143 -32.06 35.25 -0.74
N ASN A 144 -33.03 34.33 -0.75
CA ASN A 144 -34.03 34.19 0.31
C ASN A 144 -33.39 33.60 1.57
N SER A 145 -33.51 34.31 2.70
CA SER A 145 -32.88 33.94 3.97
C SER A 145 -33.37 32.60 4.55
N VAL A 146 -34.65 32.28 4.41
CA VAL A 146 -35.23 31.01 4.91
C VAL A 146 -34.73 29.83 4.08
N LEU A 147 -34.74 29.95 2.75
CA LEU A 147 -34.19 28.92 1.86
C LEU A 147 -32.68 28.75 2.05
N LYS A 148 -31.95 29.86 2.24
CA LYS A 148 -30.52 29.85 2.52
C LYS A 148 -30.22 29.11 3.83
N ASN A 149 -30.89 29.45 4.92
CA ASN A 149 -30.69 28.81 6.23
C ASN A 149 -31.04 27.31 6.20
N SER A 150 -32.16 26.94 5.56
CA SER A 150 -32.55 25.54 5.38
C SER A 150 -31.53 24.77 4.53
N CYS A 151 -30.97 25.40 3.49
CA CYS A 151 -29.91 24.81 2.68
C CYS A 151 -28.63 24.58 3.51
N TYR A 152 -28.18 25.57 4.29
CA TYR A 152 -27.01 25.42 5.16
C TYR A 152 -27.21 24.35 6.22
N ALA A 153 -28.41 24.20 6.80
CA ALA A 153 -28.70 23.11 7.73
C ALA A 153 -28.51 21.73 7.06
N ARG A 154 -29.00 21.55 5.82
CA ARG A 154 -28.76 20.32 5.05
C ARG A 154 -27.29 20.11 4.71
N LEU A 155 -26.59 21.19 4.34
CA LEU A 155 -25.16 21.15 4.06
C LEU A 155 -24.37 20.69 5.29
N THR A 156 -24.67 21.20 6.48
CA THR A 156 -24.00 20.81 7.72
C THR A 156 -24.17 19.32 8.02
N ILE A 157 -25.36 18.76 7.80
CA ILE A 157 -25.60 17.32 7.95
C ILE A 157 -24.74 16.52 6.95
N LYS A 158 -24.73 16.92 5.67
CA LYS A 158 -23.92 16.27 4.63
C LYS A 158 -22.42 16.34 4.93
N ALA A 159 -21.94 17.53 5.33
CA ALA A 159 -20.54 17.75 5.68
C ALA A 159 -20.13 16.92 6.91
N THR A 160 -21.00 16.79 7.91
CA THR A 160 -20.72 15.97 9.10
C THR A 160 -20.63 14.49 8.74
N LEU A 161 -21.56 14.00 7.91
CA LEU A 161 -21.54 12.62 7.43
C LEU A 161 -20.29 12.34 6.59
N TYR A 162 -19.94 13.27 5.69
CA TYR A 162 -18.72 13.22 4.89
C TYR A 162 -17.48 13.12 5.78
N MET A 163 -17.31 14.01 6.76
CA MET A 163 -16.14 14.02 7.65
C MET A 163 -16.04 12.76 8.50
N THR A 164 -17.18 12.23 8.96
CA THR A 164 -17.20 10.98 9.74
C THR A 164 -16.74 9.80 8.89
N ASN A 165 -17.23 9.71 7.65
CA ASN A 165 -16.83 8.68 6.71
C ASN A 165 -15.37 8.85 6.29
N ALA A 166 -14.92 10.08 6.01
CA ALA A 166 -13.53 10.40 5.68
C ALA A 166 -12.57 9.91 6.75
N ARG A 167 -12.79 10.29 8.01
CA ARG A 167 -11.95 9.84 9.13
C ARG A 167 -11.92 8.34 9.28
N LYS A 168 -13.06 7.67 9.09
CA LYS A 168 -13.14 6.20 9.18
C LYS A 168 -12.36 5.55 8.03
N SER A 169 -12.53 6.02 6.80
CA SER A 169 -11.82 5.52 5.63
C SER A 169 -10.31 5.75 5.76
N ILE A 170 -9.88 6.96 6.08
CA ILE A 170 -8.48 7.32 6.32
C ILE A 170 -7.87 6.43 7.40
N LYS A 171 -8.53 6.25 8.54
CA LYS A 171 -8.05 5.38 9.62
C LYS A 171 -7.92 3.93 9.17
N THR A 172 -8.89 3.42 8.43
CA THR A 172 -8.91 2.03 7.96
C THR A 172 -7.80 1.80 6.94
N ILE A 173 -7.63 2.73 6.01
CA ILE A 173 -6.57 2.66 5.00
C ILE A 173 -5.22 2.80 5.66
N ARG A 174 -5.00 3.79 6.53
CA ARG A 174 -3.72 3.93 7.25
C ARG A 174 -3.37 2.68 8.03
N LYS A 175 -4.35 2.03 8.67
CA LYS A 175 -4.14 0.73 9.31
C LYS A 175 -3.78 -0.36 8.29
N SER A 176 -4.54 -0.46 7.21
CA SER A 176 -4.29 -1.41 6.11
C SER A 176 -2.90 -1.22 5.49
N THR A 177 -2.51 0.01 5.18
CA THR A 177 -1.19 0.41 4.68
C THR A 177 -0.09 0.05 5.68
N ASN A 178 -0.27 0.37 6.96
CA ASN A 178 0.77 0.14 7.97
C ASN A 178 0.90 -1.33 8.41
N GLU A 179 -0.12 -2.16 8.19
CA GLU A 179 -0.09 -3.58 8.60
C GLU A 179 0.06 -4.51 7.39
N ARG A 180 -0.74 -4.33 6.33
CA ARG A 180 -0.75 -5.24 5.17
C ARG A 180 0.42 -5.02 4.22
N ILE A 181 0.92 -3.78 4.06
CA ILE A 181 2.09 -3.56 3.20
C ILE A 181 3.32 -4.21 3.83
N PRO A 182 3.69 -3.96 5.10
CA PRO A 182 4.83 -4.64 5.70
C PRO A 182 4.66 -6.15 5.78
N ALA A 183 3.45 -6.66 6.02
CA ALA A 183 3.19 -8.09 6.00
C ALA A 183 3.40 -8.70 4.61
N ALA A 184 2.88 -8.06 3.55
CA ALA A 184 3.09 -8.52 2.18
C ALA A 184 4.56 -8.47 1.77
N ILE A 185 5.30 -7.45 2.24
CA ILE A 185 6.75 -7.34 2.04
C ILE A 185 7.46 -8.48 2.79
N ALA A 186 7.16 -8.69 4.07
CA ALA A 186 7.80 -9.74 4.86
C ALA A 186 7.51 -11.16 4.33
N ASP A 187 6.29 -11.42 3.85
CA ASP A 187 5.93 -12.70 3.25
C ASP A 187 6.67 -12.92 1.92
N ALA A 188 6.79 -11.87 1.10
CA ALA A 188 7.52 -11.92 -0.15
C ALA A 188 9.03 -12.09 0.08
N ASP A 189 9.58 -11.35 1.04
CA ASP A 189 10.97 -11.42 1.49
C ASP A 189 11.35 -12.82 1.99
N ALA A 190 10.54 -13.40 2.88
CA ALA A 190 10.76 -14.75 3.38
C ALA A 190 10.71 -15.79 2.25
N CYS A 191 9.80 -15.61 1.28
CA CYS A 191 9.66 -16.49 0.13
C CYS A 191 10.88 -16.43 -0.80
N THR A 192 11.33 -15.22 -1.16
CA THR A 192 12.50 -15.05 -2.05
C THR A 192 13.81 -15.45 -1.38
N HIS A 193 14.01 -15.14 -0.10
CA HIS A 193 15.17 -15.60 0.66
C HIS A 193 15.19 -17.12 0.81
N THR A 194 14.04 -17.77 1.04
CA THR A 194 13.99 -19.25 1.09
C THR A 194 14.40 -19.85 -0.26
N ALA A 195 13.91 -19.29 -1.38
CA ALA A 195 14.29 -19.75 -2.72
C ALA A 195 15.79 -19.58 -2.98
N ALA A 196 16.37 -18.46 -2.57
CA ALA A 196 17.81 -18.22 -2.67
C ALA A 196 18.63 -19.14 -1.76
N GLU A 197 18.24 -19.35 -0.50
CA GLU A 197 18.93 -20.25 0.42
C GLU A 197 19.00 -21.69 -0.12
N VAL A 198 17.90 -22.17 -0.71
CA VAL A 198 17.86 -23.49 -1.37
C VAL A 198 18.82 -23.53 -2.55
N ALA A 199 18.84 -22.48 -3.38
CA ALA A 199 19.73 -22.39 -4.53
C ALA A 199 21.21 -22.34 -4.11
N ILE A 200 21.55 -21.52 -3.12
CA ILE A 200 22.91 -21.41 -2.56
C ILE A 200 23.36 -22.76 -2.03
N HIS A 201 22.52 -23.47 -1.27
CA HIS A 201 22.86 -24.79 -0.75
C HIS A 201 23.14 -25.81 -1.87
N GLU A 202 22.37 -25.78 -2.97
CA GLU A 202 22.64 -26.63 -4.14
C GLU A 202 23.92 -26.23 -4.88
N LEU A 203 24.20 -24.92 -5.00
CA LEU A 203 25.43 -24.41 -5.58
C LEU A 203 26.66 -24.75 -4.73
N ASP A 204 26.56 -24.70 -3.40
CA ASP A 204 27.63 -25.13 -2.49
C ASP A 204 27.95 -26.62 -2.67
N ASN A 205 26.92 -27.46 -2.88
CA ASN A 205 27.12 -28.88 -3.18
C ASN A 205 27.81 -29.08 -4.54
N VAL A 206 27.49 -28.25 -5.55
CA VAL A 206 28.19 -28.23 -6.83
C VAL A 206 29.65 -27.83 -6.64
N HIS A 207 29.91 -26.75 -5.90
CA HIS A 207 31.25 -26.27 -5.62
C HIS A 207 32.10 -27.34 -4.92
N ALA A 208 31.55 -28.02 -3.89
CA ALA A 208 32.23 -29.13 -3.21
C ALA A 208 32.51 -30.33 -4.15
N THR A 209 31.63 -30.57 -5.13
CA THR A 209 31.82 -31.61 -6.15
C THR A 209 32.96 -31.26 -7.09
N ILE A 210 33.07 -29.98 -7.49
CA ILE A 210 34.18 -29.45 -8.30
C ILE A 210 35.49 -29.57 -7.53
N ASP A 211 35.52 -29.20 -6.25
CA ASP A 211 36.70 -29.37 -5.40
C ASP A 211 37.17 -30.82 -5.34
N SER A 212 36.23 -31.76 -5.15
CA SER A 212 36.55 -33.19 -5.17
C SER A 212 37.02 -33.68 -6.53
N CYS A 213 36.57 -33.06 -7.63
CA CYS A 213 37.03 -33.37 -8.97
C CYS A 213 38.47 -32.88 -9.17
N ILE A 214 38.74 -31.61 -8.86
CA ILE A 214 40.08 -31.00 -8.96
C ILE A 214 41.10 -31.78 -8.14
N ALA A 215 40.78 -32.16 -6.90
CA ALA A 215 41.69 -32.89 -6.03
C ALA A 215 42.06 -34.32 -6.50
N LYS A 216 41.35 -34.86 -7.50
CA LYS A 216 41.66 -36.18 -8.11
C LYS A 216 42.64 -36.07 -9.28
N TYR A 217 42.91 -34.86 -9.77
CA TYR A 217 43.88 -34.56 -10.81
C TYR A 217 45.17 -34.01 -10.20
#